data_AF-A0A2N2E0Z5-F1
#
_entry.id   AF-A0A2N2E0Z5-F1
#
_cell.length_a   1.000
_cell.length_b   1.000
_cell.length_c   1.000
_cell.angle_alpha   90.00
_cell.angle_beta   90.00
_cell.angle_gamma   90.00
#
_symmetry.space_group_name_H-M   'P 1'
#
loop_
_entity.id
_entity.type
_entity.pdbx_description
1 polymer ?
#
loop_
_entity_poly.entity_id
_entity_poly.type
_entity_poly.pdbx_seq_one_letter_code
_entity_poly.pdbx_strand_id
1 'polypeptide(L)'
;MAEFALSHSGVSVYGTTRTRSSIDNIKHILHEVSLIECDLKDPFSVKDLVEKTKPDRIFHLAGQSFVPASWNAPQETLTTNILSELNLFEAVRQAKIPARIQIACSSEEYGLVYPEEIYHLLT
;
A
#
# COMPACT_ATOMS: atom_id res chain seq x y z
N MET A 1 3.37 -11.72 0.40
CA MET A 1 4.05 -10.71 1.26
C MET A 1 3.87 -11.00 2.74
N ALA A 2 2.64 -11.08 3.27
CA ALA A 2 2.41 -11.36 4.70
C ALA A 2 3.09 -12.65 5.19
N GLU A 3 2.95 -13.76 4.46
CA GLU A 3 3.62 -15.04 4.78
C GLU A 3 5.15 -14.91 4.83
N PHE A 4 5.73 -14.16 3.89
CA PHE A 4 7.17 -13.89 3.86
C PHE A 4 7.62 -13.05 5.06
N ALA A 5 6.80 -12.10 5.51
CA ALA A 5 7.10 -11.34 6.72
C ALA A 5 7.03 -12.25 7.96
N LEU A 6 6.01 -13.11 8.06
CA LEU A 6 5.83 -14.06 9.17
C LEU A 6 6.92 -15.13 9.25
N SER A 7 7.60 -15.45 8.15
CA SER A 7 8.72 -16.40 8.18
C SER A 7 9.96 -15.88 8.93
N HIS A 8 9.97 -14.60 9.32
CA HIS A 8 11.05 -13.98 10.09
C HIS A 8 10.67 -13.89 11.58
N SER A 9 11.52 -14.44 12.45
CA SER A 9 11.29 -14.43 13.89
C SER A 9 11.18 -13.02 14.46
N GLY A 10 10.20 -12.80 15.34
CA GLY A 10 10.00 -11.52 16.04
C GLY A 10 9.25 -10.47 15.22
N VAL A 11 8.73 -10.80 14.04
CA VAL A 11 7.89 -9.91 13.23
C VAL A 11 6.43 -10.07 13.60
N SER A 12 5.77 -8.97 13.92
CA SER A 12 4.30 -8.88 13.96
C SER A 12 3.79 -8.28 12.65
N VAL A 13 2.69 -8.84 12.11
CA VAL A 13 2.11 -8.38 10.84
C VAL A 13 0.75 -7.75 11.10
N TYR A 14 0.61 -6.49 10.69
CA TYR A 14 -0.67 -5.78 10.63
C TYR A 14 -1.12 -5.67 9.17
N GLY A 15 -2.39 -5.96 8.91
CA GLY A 15 -3.00 -5.82 7.60
C GLY A 15 -4.18 -4.85 7.64
N THR A 16 -4.30 -3.97 6.66
CA THR A 16 -5.47 -3.09 6.53
C THR A 16 -6.56 -3.75 5.71
N THR A 17 -7.81 -3.65 6.16
CA THR A 17 -8.98 -4.10 5.41
C THR A 17 -10.00 -3.00 5.22
N ARG A 18 -10.78 -3.06 4.13
CA ARG A 18 -12.02 -2.28 4.00
C ARG A 18 -13.21 -3.15 4.39
N THR A 19 -14.32 -2.56 4.81
CA THR A 19 -15.52 -3.25 5.33
C THR A 19 -16.09 -4.34 4.40
N ARG A 20 -15.82 -4.28 3.09
CA ARG A 20 -16.30 -5.26 2.08
C ARG A 20 -15.18 -6.01 1.35
N SER A 21 -13.95 -6.00 1.87
CA SER A 21 -12.84 -6.74 1.28
C SER A 21 -12.99 -8.24 1.55
N SER A 22 -12.81 -9.07 0.52
CA SER A 22 -12.59 -10.51 0.73
C SER A 22 -11.26 -10.73 1.44
N ILE A 23 -11.24 -11.67 2.38
CA ILE A 23 -10.07 -12.13 3.11
C ILE A 23 -9.72 -13.59 2.74
N ASP A 24 -10.31 -14.13 1.68
CA ASP A 24 -10.19 -15.53 1.30
C ASP A 24 -8.74 -15.96 1.06
N ASN A 25 -7.94 -15.06 0.49
CA ASN A 25 -6.54 -15.26 0.15
C ASN A 25 -5.59 -15.33 1.37
N ILE A 26 -6.06 -14.99 2.57
CA ILE A 26 -5.26 -15.01 3.80
C ILE A 26 -5.87 -15.88 4.91
N LYS A 27 -6.94 -16.63 4.61
CA LYS A 27 -7.66 -17.46 5.59
C LYS A 27 -6.74 -18.36 6.41
N HIS A 28 -5.71 -18.92 5.77
CA HIS A 28 -4.75 -19.83 6.38
C HIS A 28 -3.82 -19.18 7.41
N ILE A 29 -3.64 -17.85 7.36
CA ILE A 29 -2.75 -17.09 8.27
C ILE A 29 -3.50 -16.08 9.15
N LEU A 30 -4.84 -16.10 9.18
CA LEU A 30 -5.65 -15.11 9.93
C LEU A 30 -5.31 -15.05 11.43
N HIS A 31 -4.83 -16.16 12.01
CA HIS A 31 -4.44 -16.24 13.42
C HIS A 31 -3.07 -15.62 13.71
N GLU A 32 -2.28 -15.32 12.69
CA GLU A 32 -0.92 -14.78 12.79
C GLU A 32 -0.85 -13.29 12.38
N VAL A 33 -1.92 -12.76 11.77
CA VAL A 33 -2.01 -11.37 11.31
C VAL A 33 -3.06 -10.59 12.10
N SER A 34 -2.75 -9.35 12.44
CA SER A 34 -3.70 -8.42 13.06
C SER A 34 -4.36 -7.56 11.98
N LEU A 35 -5.62 -7.85 11.65
CA LEU A 35 -6.39 -7.04 10.70
C LEU A 35 -6.98 -5.81 11.38
N ILE A 36 -6.82 -4.65 10.74
CA ILE A 36 -7.35 -3.37 11.20
C ILE A 36 -8.16 -2.75 10.07
N GLU A 37 -9.40 -2.38 10.37
CA GLU A 37 -10.21 -1.64 9.41
C GLU A 37 -9.64 -0.23 9.25
N CYS A 38 -9.34 0.14 8.01
CA CYS A 38 -8.81 1.45 7.67
C CYS A 38 -9.23 1.83 6.24
N ASP A 39 -9.83 3.00 6.10
CA ASP A 39 -10.00 3.62 4.78
C ASP A 39 -8.81 4.53 4.52
N LEU A 40 -7.95 4.13 3.58
CA LEU A 40 -6.74 4.90 3.27
C LEU A 40 -7.04 6.28 2.64
N LYS A 41 -8.26 6.49 2.15
CA LYS A 41 -8.71 7.81 1.67
C LYS A 41 -9.04 8.78 2.80
N ASP A 42 -9.30 8.27 4.00
CA ASP A 42 -9.55 9.09 5.19
C ASP A 42 -8.24 9.33 5.96
N PRO A 43 -7.70 10.56 5.96
CA PRO A 43 -6.44 10.86 6.65
C PRO A 43 -6.51 10.60 8.17
N PHE A 44 -7.68 10.71 8.80
CA PHE A 44 -7.83 10.42 10.22
C PHE A 44 -7.71 8.93 10.51
N SER A 45 -8.37 8.09 9.71
CA SER A 45 -8.24 6.63 9.80
C SER A 45 -6.79 6.16 9.61
N VAL A 46 -6.07 6.73 8.64
CA VAL A 46 -4.65 6.39 8.39
C VAL A 46 -3.76 6.83 9.54
N LYS A 47 -4.00 8.03 10.08
CA LYS A 47 -3.27 8.53 11.24
C LYS A 47 -3.47 7.61 12.46
N ASP A 48 -4.70 7.25 12.78
CA ASP A 48 -5.03 6.36 13.89
C ASP A 48 -4.37 4.98 13.72
N LEU A 49 -4.37 4.44 12.49
CA LEU A 49 -3.68 3.19 12.16
C LEU A 49 -2.18 3.28 12.47
N VAL A 50 -1.50 4.33 11.98
CA VAL A 50 -0.05 4.51 12.17
C VAL A 50 0.29 4.74 13.64
N GLU A 51 -0.48 5.56 14.35
CA GLU A 51 -0.25 5.83 15.78
C GLU A 51 -0.45 4.58 16.66
N LYS A 52 -1.45 3.75 16.32
CA LYS A 52 -1.75 2.51 17.04
C LYS A 52 -0.72 1.42 16.77
N THR A 53 -0.25 1.29 15.54
CA THR A 53 0.63 0.18 15.12
C THR A 53 2.12 0.51 15.21
N LYS A 54 2.51 1.79 15.13
CA LYS A 54 3.89 2.29 15.12
C LYS A 54 4.83 1.42 14.27
N PRO A 55 4.53 1.22 12.98
CA PRO A 55 5.20 0.21 12.17
C PRO A 55 6.67 0.59 11.90
N ASP A 56 7.58 -0.39 11.96
CA ASP A 56 8.97 -0.21 11.51
C ASP A 56 9.08 -0.20 9.98
N ARG A 57 8.19 -0.95 9.32
CA ARG A 57 8.15 -1.15 7.86
C ARG A 57 6.72 -1.16 7.37
N ILE A 58 6.47 -0.48 6.27
CA ILE A 58 5.16 -0.41 5.62
C ILE A 58 5.31 -0.85 4.17
N PHE A 59 4.43 -1.76 3.74
CA PHE A 59 4.31 -2.20 2.36
C PHE A 59 2.97 -1.65 1.82
N HIS A 60 3.01 -0.54 1.10
CA HIS A 60 1.81 0.08 0.51
C HIS A 60 1.44 -0.65 -0.78
N LEU A 61 0.63 -1.70 -0.64
CA LEU A 61 0.17 -2.56 -1.74
C LEU A 61 -1.27 -2.25 -2.17
N ALA A 62 -1.94 -1.34 -1.46
CA ALA A 62 -3.32 -0.97 -1.77
C ALA A 62 -3.34 0.03 -2.93
N GLY A 63 -4.18 -0.24 -3.92
CA GLY A 63 -4.33 0.61 -5.09
C GLY A 63 -5.44 0.12 -6.02
N GLN A 64 -5.86 0.99 -6.93
CA GLN A 64 -6.56 0.62 -8.14
C GLN A 64 -5.49 0.14 -9.15
N SER A 65 -5.46 -1.18 -9.41
CA SER A 65 -4.46 -1.83 -10.26
C SER A 65 -4.99 -2.32 -11.62
N PHE A 66 -6.27 -2.09 -11.92
CA PHE A 66 -6.91 -2.52 -13.17
C PHE A 66 -6.98 -1.35 -14.16
N VAL A 67 -6.00 -1.28 -15.06
CA VAL A 67 -5.83 -0.19 -16.04
C VAL A 67 -7.13 0.20 -16.77
N PRO A 68 -7.96 -0.71 -17.31
CA PRO A 68 -9.22 -0.31 -17.95
C PRO A 68 -10.18 0.50 -17.06
N ALA A 69 -10.20 0.26 -15.74
CA ALA A 69 -11.02 1.04 -14.82
C ALA A 69 -10.50 2.47 -14.61
N SER A 70 -9.21 2.72 -14.78
CA SER A 70 -8.66 4.07 -14.60
C SER A 70 -9.12 5.06 -15.65
N TRP A 71 -9.39 4.60 -16.88
CA TRP A 71 -9.96 5.43 -17.94
C TRP A 71 -11.42 5.83 -17.66
N ASN A 72 -12.18 4.92 -17.06
CA ASN A 72 -13.60 5.16 -16.73
C ASN A 72 -13.77 6.00 -15.46
N ALA A 73 -12.84 5.87 -14.51
CA ALA A 73 -12.89 6.55 -13.22
C ALA A 73 -11.51 7.12 -12.83
N PRO A 74 -11.01 8.14 -13.57
CA PRO A 74 -9.66 8.68 -13.35
C PRO A 74 -9.53 9.37 -12.00
N GLN A 75 -10.55 10.13 -11.57
CA GLN A 75 -10.55 10.76 -10.25
C GLN A 75 -10.47 9.74 -9.12
N GLU A 76 -11.19 8.62 -9.24
CA GLU A 76 -11.17 7.54 -8.25
C GLU A 76 -9.80 6.84 -8.21
N THR A 77 -9.17 6.68 -9.37
CA THR A 77 -7.81 6.12 -9.48
C THR A 77 -6.79 7.05 -8.81
N LEU A 78 -6.84 8.35 -9.09
CA LEU A 78 -5.95 9.33 -8.44
C LEU A 78 -6.21 9.41 -6.93
N THR A 79 -7.47 9.37 -6.50
CA THR A 79 -7.83 9.38 -5.08
C THR A 79 -7.30 8.13 -4.37
N THR A 80 -7.40 6.97 -5.02
CA THR A 80 -6.97 5.70 -4.42
C THR A 80 -5.46 5.53 -4.44
N ASN A 81 -4.78 5.89 -5.53
CA ASN A 81 -3.34 5.60 -5.67
C ASN A 81 -2.47 6.75 -5.18
N ILE A 82 -2.91 8.01 -5.33
CA ILE A 82 -2.08 9.18 -5.00
C ILE A 82 -2.49 9.79 -3.66
N LEU A 83 -3.78 10.11 -3.48
CA LEU A 83 -4.21 10.78 -2.25
C LEU A 83 -4.09 9.87 -1.02
N SER A 84 -4.40 8.58 -1.18
CA SER A 84 -4.25 7.60 -0.09
C SER A 84 -2.80 7.37 0.31
N GLU A 85 -1.88 7.38 -0.65
CA GLU A 85 -0.44 7.31 -0.39
C GLU A 85 0.06 8.57 0.33
N LEU A 86 -0.40 9.76 -0.09
CA LEU A 86 -0.10 11.02 0.59
C LEU A 86 -0.56 11.00 2.05
N ASN A 87 -1.77 10.49 2.31
CA ASN A 87 -2.29 10.33 3.68
C ASN A 87 -1.35 9.47 4.54
N LEU A 88 -0.83 8.37 3.98
CA LEU A 88 0.12 7.49 4.66
C LEU A 88 1.45 8.20 4.96
N PHE A 89 2.01 8.93 3.99
CA PHE A 89 3.23 9.70 4.20
C PHE A 89 3.06 10.77 5.27
N GLU A 90 1.94 11.51 5.24
CA GLU A 90 1.65 12.51 6.26
C GLU A 90 1.46 11.89 7.65
N ALA A 91 0.76 10.77 7.75
CA ALA A 91 0.59 10.05 9.02
C ALA A 91 1.93 9.60 9.62
N VAL A 92 2.81 9.01 8.81
CA VAL A 92 4.15 8.59 9.25
C VAL A 92 5.01 9.80 9.65
N ARG A 93 4.99 10.87 8.84
CA ARG A 93 5.71 12.12 9.12
C ARG A 93 5.25 12.74 10.45
N GLN A 94 3.94 12.79 10.70
CA GLN A 94 3.36 13.35 11.92
C GLN A 94 3.65 12.48 13.15
N ALA A 95 3.64 11.16 13.00
CA ALA A 95 3.98 10.21 14.06
C ALA A 95 5.47 10.25 14.44
N LYS A 96 6.34 10.86 13.61
CA LYS A 96 7.79 10.96 13.80
C LYS A 96 8.46 9.60 14.01
N ILE A 97 7.96 8.58 13.33
CA ILE A 97 8.53 7.23 13.37
C ILE A 97 9.52 7.04 12.20
N PRO A 98 10.63 6.32 12.40
CA PRO A 98 11.62 6.07 11.36
C PRO A 98 11.20 4.92 10.42
N ALA A 99 9.91 4.86 10.07
CA ALA A 99 9.35 3.75 9.29
C ALA A 99 9.92 3.75 7.86
N ARG A 100 10.30 2.58 7.35
CA ARG A 100 10.63 2.41 5.94
C ARG A 100 9.39 2.04 5.15
N ILE A 101 9.12 2.77 4.07
CA ILE A 101 7.93 2.56 3.24
C ILE A 101 8.37 2.03 1.88
N GLN A 102 7.82 0.89 1.47
CA GLN A 102 7.87 0.41 0.10
C GLN A 102 6.52 0.72 -0.56
N ILE A 103 6.57 1.41 -1.70
CA ILE A 103 5.42 1.66 -2.56
C ILE A 103 5.39 0.62 -3.68
N ALA A 104 4.21 0.09 -3.98
CA ALA A 104 3.99 -0.73 -5.16
C ALA A 104 3.83 0.16 -6.41
N CYS A 105 4.85 0.20 -7.25
CA CYS A 105 4.85 0.89 -8.54
C CYS A 105 4.49 -0.07 -9.69
N SER A 106 4.30 0.49 -10.89
CA SER A 106 4.00 -0.29 -12.10
C SER A 106 4.83 0.18 -13.30
N SER A 107 5.16 -0.75 -14.20
CA SER A 107 5.78 -0.40 -15.48
C SER A 107 4.89 0.48 -16.37
N GLU A 108 3.59 0.56 -16.07
CA GLU A 108 2.65 1.49 -16.74
C GLU A 108 3.08 2.97 -16.62
N GLU A 109 3.88 3.32 -15.61
CA GLU A 109 4.46 4.66 -15.46
C GLU A 109 5.29 5.09 -16.68
N TYR A 110 5.89 4.13 -17.39
CA TYR A 110 6.69 4.39 -18.58
C TYR A 110 5.84 4.58 -19.85
N GLY A 111 4.62 4.05 -19.88
CA GLY A 111 3.77 4.08 -21.07
C GLY A 111 4.39 3.37 -22.27
N LEU A 112 4.29 3.98 -23.45
CA LEU A 112 4.88 3.45 -24.68
C LEU A 112 6.38 3.78 -24.71
N VAL A 113 7.21 2.74 -24.68
CA VAL A 113 8.67 2.83 -24.77
C VAL A 113 9.14 2.25 -26.10
N TYR A 114 9.89 3.02 -26.88
CA TYR A 114 10.52 2.58 -28.11
C TYR A 114 11.89 1.93 -27.86
N PRO A 115 12.35 0.98 -28.70
CA PRO A 115 13.62 0.27 -28.49
C PRO A 115 14.86 1.17 -28.30
N GLU A 116 14.89 2.33 -28.96
CA GLU A 116 15.96 3.33 -28.85
C GLU A 116 15.99 4.04 -27.48
N GLU A 117 14.87 4.08 -26.75
CA GLU A 117 14.75 4.75 -25.45
C GLU A 117 15.25 3.88 -24.28
N ILE A 118 15.40 2.56 -24.50
CA ILE A 118 15.79 1.59 -23.47
C ILE A 118 17.22 1.87 -22.94
N TYR A 119 18.14 2.31 -23.80
CA TYR A 119 19.54 2.52 -23.42
C TYR A 119 19.79 3.75 -22.53
N HIS A 120 18.79 4.64 -22.39
CA HIS A 120 18.89 5.83 -21.55
C HIS A 120 18.28 5.66 -20.15
N LEU A 121 17.59 4.54 -19.87
CA LEU A 121 16.90 4.29 -18.60
C LEU A 121 17.73 3.48 -17.58
N LEU A 122 18.92 3.00 -17.95
CA LEU A 122 19.78 2.14 -17.11
C LEU A 122 21.11 2.80 -16.67
N THR A 123 21.27 4.11 -16.89
CA THR A 123 22.43 4.91 -16.44
C THR A 123 22.01 5.91 -15.37
#